data_AF-A0A0I9SNL4-F1
#
_entry.id   AF-A0A0I9SNL4-F1
#
_cell.length_a   1.000
_cell.length_b   1.000
_cell.length_c   1.000
_cell.angle_alpha   90.00
_cell.angle_beta   90.00
_cell.angle_gamma   90.00
#
_symmetry.space_group_name_H-M   'P 1'
#
loop_
_entity.id
_entity.type
_entity.pdbx_description
1 polymer ?
#
loop_
_entity_poly.entity_id
_entity_poly.type
_entity_poly.pdbx_seq_one_letter_code
_entity_poly.pdbx_strand_id
1 'polypeptide(L)' 'MLPKLVITHRVHDEILQLLAPHCELMTNQTDSTLPREEILRRCRDAQAMMAFMPDRVDA' A
#
# COMPACT_ATOMS: atom_id res chain seq x y z
N MET A 1 12.71 -8.44 -10.69
CA MET A 1 12.00 -8.23 -9.40
C MET A 1 10.65 -7.61 -9.72
N LEU A 2 9.59 -7.99 -9.01
CA LEU A 2 8.28 -7.37 -9.20
C LEU A 2 8.29 -5.94 -8.63
N PRO A 3 7.51 -5.00 -9.18
CA PRO A 3 7.33 -3.69 -8.57
C PRO A 3 6.67 -3.81 -7.18
N LYS A 4 7.17 -3.04 -6.23
CA LYS A 4 6.63 -2.94 -4.87
C LYS A 4 5.42 -2.01 -4.85
N LEU A 5 4.30 -2.53 -4.35
CA LEU A 5 3.03 -1.83 -4.21
C LEU A 5 2.67 -1.70 -2.73
N VAL A 6 2.56 -0.47 -2.24
CA VAL A 6 2.05 -0.18 -0.90
C VAL A 6 0.54 0.00 -0.94
N ILE A 7 -0.20 -0.74 -0.10
CA ILE A 7 -1.64 -0.59 0.07
C ILE A 7 -1.89 -0.08 1.49
N THR A 8 -2.32 1.18 1.63
CA THR A 8 -2.33 1.87 2.93
C THR A 8 -3.44 1.43 3.87
N HIS A 9 -4.48 0.75 3.36
CA HIS A 9 -5.64 0.26 4.12
C HIS A 9 -6.07 -1.14 3.68
N ARG A 10 -6.96 -1.75 4.48
CA ARG A 10 -7.51 -3.08 4.21
C ARG A 10 -8.25 -3.09 2.86
N VAL A 11 -7.92 -4.09 2.04
CA VAL A 11 -8.67 -4.46 0.84
C VAL A 11 -9.21 -5.88 0.96
N HIS A 12 -10.15 -6.25 0.09
CA HIS A 12 -10.63 -7.63 -0.01
C HIS A 12 -9.51 -8.57 -0.48
N ASP A 13 -9.51 -9.81 -0.01
CA ASP A 13 -8.47 -10.80 -0.35
C ASP A 13 -8.40 -11.08 -1.87
N GLU A 14 -9.53 -11.00 -2.58
CA GLU A 14 -9.57 -11.14 -4.04
C GLU A 14 -8.71 -10.08 -4.76
N ILE A 15 -8.59 -8.88 -4.19
CA ILE A 15 -7.77 -7.79 -4.74
C ILE A 15 -6.29 -8.11 -4.55
N LEU A 16 -5.92 -8.69 -3.40
CA LEU A 16 -4.55 -9.16 -3.17
C LEU A 16 -4.20 -10.30 -4.13
N GLN A 17 -5.11 -11.24 -4.35
CA GLN A 17 -4.92 -12.35 -5.29
C GLN A 17 -4.74 -11.86 -6.73
N LEU A 18 -5.48 -10.82 -7.13
CA LEU A 18 -5.35 -10.18 -8.44
C LEU A 18 -3.98 -9.49 -8.61
N LEU A 19 -3.47 -8.84 -7.57
CA LEU A 19 -2.24 -8.03 -7.66
C LEU A 19 -0.94 -8.81 -7.40
N ALA A 20 -1.00 -9.89 -6.61
CA ALA A 20 0.17 -10.67 -6.21
C ALA A 20 1.01 -11.24 -7.37
N PRO A 21 0.43 -11.65 -8.53
CA PRO A 21 1.24 -12.09 -9.68
C PRO A 21 2.08 -10.97 -10.31
N HIS A 22 1.74 -9.71 -10.05
CA HIS A 22 2.32 -8.54 -10.72
C HIS A 22 3.15 -7.67 -9.80
N CYS A 23 2.95 -7.74 -8.48
CA CYS A 23 3.54 -6.83 -7.51
C CYS A 23 4.03 -7.56 -6.25
N GLU A 24 5.09 -7.05 -5.64
CA GLU A 24 5.41 -7.34 -4.23
C GLU A 24 4.51 -6.46 -3.34
N LEU A 25 3.61 -7.10 -2.56
CA LEU A 25 2.56 -6.40 -1.84
C LEU A 25 2.98 -6.03 -0.41
N MET A 26 2.95 -4.73 -0.10
CA MET A 26 3.12 -4.17 1.24
C MET A 26 1.76 -3.72 1.78
N THR A 27 1.07 -4.59 2.51
CA THR A 27 -0.33 -4.38 2.89
C THR A 27 -0.52 -3.82 4.30
N ASN A 28 -1.68 -3.22 4.52
CA ASN A 28 -2.22 -2.92 5.85
C ASN A 28 -3.61 -3.58 6.00
N GLN A 29 -3.66 -4.88 6.31
CA GLN A 29 -4.92 -5.62 6.50
C GLN A 29 -5.56 -5.41 7.89
N THR A 30 -5.42 -4.20 8.45
CA THR A 30 -6.08 -3.77 9.69
C THR A 30 -7.11 -2.69 9.41
N ASP A 31 -8.03 -2.47 10.35
CA ASP A 31 -9.02 -1.38 10.26
C ASP A 31 -8.44 -0.01 10.71
N SER A 32 -7.14 0.05 11.03
CA SER A 32 -6.47 1.27 11.51
C SER A 32 -5.70 1.97 10.39
N THR A 33 -5.78 3.30 10.36
CA THR A 33 -4.93 4.12 9.50
C THR A 33 -3.51 4.20 10.07
N LEU A 34 -2.51 3.94 9.22
CA LEU A 34 -1.10 4.06 9.62
C LEU A 34 -0.70 5.54 9.79
N PRO A 35 0.23 5.86 10.70
CA PRO A 35 0.83 7.20 10.78
C PRO A 35 1.53 7.58 9.47
N ARG A 36 1.54 8.88 9.16
CA ARG A 36 2.18 9.43 7.94
C ARG A 36 3.64 8.97 7.78
N GLU A 37 4.40 8.93 8.86
CA GLU A 37 5.81 8.51 8.84
C GLU A 37 5.99 7.04 8.43
N GLU A 38 5.07 6.17 8.84
CA GLU A 38 5.09 4.76 8.45
C GLU A 38 4.74 4.58 6.98
N ILE A 39 3.78 5.37 6.45
CA ILE A 39 3.46 5.37 5.03
C ILE A 39 4.66 5.85 4.20
N LEU A 40 5.31 6.95 4.59
CA LEU A 40 6.53 7.44 3.95
C LEU A 40 7.66 6.40 3.99
N ARG A 41 7.83 5.70 5.12
CA ARG A 41 8.82 4.63 5.26
C ARG A 41 8.55 3.47 4.30
N ARG A 42 7.29 3.02 4.17
CA ARG A 42 6.90 1.93 3.26
C ARG A 42 7.02 2.34 1.78
N CYS A 43 6.74 3.60 1.46
CA CYS A 43 6.77 4.12 0.10
C CYS A 43 8.16 4.56 -0.38
N ARG A 44 9.17 4.63 0.50
CA ARG A 44 10.52 5.14 0.19
C ARG A 44 11.14 4.55 -1.09
N ASP A 45 10.92 3.26 -1.32
CA ASP A 45 11.44 2.48 -2.44
C ASP A 45 10.31 1.81 -3.26
N ALA A 46 9.05 2.21 -3.03
CA ALA A 46 7.90 1.63 -3.71
C ALA A 46 7.73 2.23 -5.12
N GLN A 47 7.34 1.41 -6.09
CA GLN A 47 7.03 1.86 -7.44
C GLN A 47 5.56 2.28 -7.58
N ALA A 48 4.69 1.82 -6.69
CA ALA A 48 3.27 2.15 -6.69
C ALA A 48 2.69 2.25 -5.27
N MET A 49 1.60 3.01 -5.14
CA MET A 49 0.82 3.17 -3.91
C MET A 49 -0.68 3.15 -4.25
N MET A 50 -1.45 2.33 -3.53
CA MET A 50 -2.91 2.38 -3.50
C MET A 50 -3.34 3.21 -2.29
N ALA A 51 -3.76 4.44 -2.58
CA ALA A 51 -4.18 5.42 -1.58
C ALA A 51 -5.70 5.35 -1.31
N PHE A 52 -6.10 5.82 -0.13
CA PHE A 52 -7.48 5.89 0.35
C PHE A 52 -7.79 7.28 0.92
N MET A 53 -9.04 7.51 1.35
CA MET A 53 -9.51 8.81 1.83
C MET A 53 -8.64 9.45 2.93
N PRO A 54 -8.03 8.69 3.87
CA PRO A 54 -7.17 9.27 4.91
C PRO A 54 -5.78 9.72 4.41
N ASP A 55 -5.37 9.28 3.22
CA ASP A 55 -4.05 9.61 2.69
C ASP A 55 -3.99 11.07 2.23
N ARG A 56 -2.86 11.72 2.51
CA ARG A 56 -2.52 13.04 1.99
C ARG A 56 -1.18 12.95 1.27
N VAL A 57 -1.21 13.23 -0.03
CA VAL A 57 -0.01 13.32 -0.87
C VAL A 57 0.28 14.79 -1.13
N ASP A 58 1.45 15.24 -0.70
CA ASP A 58 1.99 16.58 -0.91
C ASP A 58 3.36 16.51 -1.62
N ALA A 59 3.90 17.69 -1.96
CA ALA A 59 5.17 17.85 -2.66
C ALA A 59 6.39 17.76 -1.72
#